data_AF-A0A7M2WVU4-F1
#
_entry.id   AF-A0A7M2WVU4-F1
#
_cell.length_a   1.000
_cell.length_b   1.000
_cell.length_c   1.000
_cell.angle_alpha   90.00
_cell.angle_beta   90.00
_cell.angle_gamma   90.00
#
_symmetry.space_group_name_H-M   'P 1'
#
loop_
_entity.id
_entity.type
_entity.pdbx_description
1 polymer ?
#
loop_
_entity_poly.entity_id
_entity_poly.type
_entity_poly.pdbx_seq_one_letter_code
_entity_poly.pdbx_strand_id
1 'polypeptide(L)'
;MNILALYVLVLSQQGFWLGGSDYAITFKRTDAAWPANTESIDIAWQLRLGDEVLASGKLAAKKDESPTVRLAVPEVRVRTELRLTLSVSAGGNALLKDQQKVEVFPRPDRQRLQRSLGGKRICILRRGKPVAGDADERLLAMLKDSGVVYEVVSDDTKLAIRSPEIVVVLASALPGGLWKDSLPELAETGVSVLVLEQRVAAEIAGYPLTPRKTIERIAVTERHPLLEGFSTREIEALLSGPSHQPIAMRLPADAPAQEVVYWAVPGGGPAMPIDCMIAVRTLGKGRIIYNQLPWEDHAADARAVTMLFSTLEWMVTPPEPTLPPSARPPPAATRPVETPNRIEIKR
;
A
#
# COMPACT_ATOMS: atom_id res chain seq x y z
N MET A 1 13.55 -6.17 -41.64
CA MET A 1 12.46 -6.10 -40.65
C MET A 1 13.05 -6.53 -39.32
N ASN A 2 13.38 -5.58 -38.43
CA ASN A 2 14.13 -5.88 -37.21
C ASN A 2 13.21 -6.54 -36.18
N ILE A 3 13.49 -7.81 -35.89
CA ILE A 3 12.81 -8.57 -34.84
C ILE A 3 13.40 -8.08 -33.52
N LEU A 4 12.64 -7.27 -32.77
CA LEU A 4 13.01 -6.84 -31.43
C LEU A 4 12.90 -8.05 -30.49
N ALA A 5 14.05 -8.55 -30.04
CA ALA A 5 14.12 -9.34 -28.82
C ALA A 5 13.69 -8.45 -27.64
N LEU A 6 12.49 -8.70 -27.10
CA LEU A 6 11.95 -7.93 -25.99
C LEU A 6 12.46 -8.52 -24.69
N TYR A 7 13.34 -7.82 -23.99
CA TYR A 7 13.49 -8.06 -22.56
C TYR A 7 12.28 -7.49 -21.84
N VAL A 8 11.52 -8.35 -21.15
CA VAL A 8 10.51 -7.86 -20.21
C VAL A 8 11.25 -7.49 -18.94
N LEU A 9 11.24 -6.18 -18.65
CA LEU A 9 11.73 -5.66 -17.41
C LEU A 9 10.71 -5.96 -16.32
N VAL A 10 11.12 -6.76 -15.34
CA VAL A 10 10.34 -6.92 -14.12
C VAL A 10 11.03 -6.11 -13.05
N LEU A 11 10.56 -4.87 -12.86
CA LEU A 11 10.94 -4.09 -11.69
C LEU A 11 10.34 -4.73 -10.45
N SER A 12 11.16 -5.02 -9.45
CA SER A 12 10.66 -5.33 -8.12
C SER A 12 9.74 -4.19 -7.65
N GLN A 13 8.57 -4.55 -7.12
CA GLN A 13 7.60 -3.61 -6.57
C GLN A 13 7.15 -2.50 -7.55
N GLN A 14 7.14 -2.80 -8.86
CA GLN A 14 6.61 -1.91 -9.92
C GLN A 14 7.26 -0.51 -9.96
N GLY A 15 8.47 -0.35 -9.42
CA GLY A 15 9.17 0.93 -9.35
C GLY A 15 8.80 1.81 -8.14
N PHE A 16 8.13 1.25 -7.12
CA PHE A 16 7.91 1.91 -5.83
C PHE A 16 8.86 1.33 -4.77
N TRP A 17 9.87 2.08 -4.38
CA TRP A 17 11.00 1.59 -3.58
C TRP A 17 11.12 2.33 -2.25
N LEU A 18 11.59 1.65 -1.21
CA LEU A 18 12.00 2.24 0.06
C LEU A 18 13.45 2.69 -0.04
N GLY A 19 13.72 3.93 0.34
CA GLY A 19 15.09 4.43 0.41
C GLY A 19 15.98 3.57 1.32
N GLY A 20 17.25 3.43 0.96
CA GLY A 20 18.24 2.66 1.71
C GLY A 20 18.08 1.13 1.62
N SER A 21 17.16 0.63 0.80
CA SER A 21 16.92 -0.81 0.61
C SER A 21 17.50 -1.31 -0.71
N ASP A 22 17.79 -2.61 -0.75
CA ASP A 22 18.26 -3.27 -1.96
C ASP A 22 17.09 -3.80 -2.79
N TYR A 23 17.12 -3.49 -4.08
CA TYR A 23 16.12 -3.94 -5.05
C TYR A 23 16.77 -4.74 -6.16
N ALA A 24 15.93 -5.51 -6.87
CA ALA A 24 16.38 -6.38 -7.93
C ALA A 24 15.62 -6.08 -9.22
N ILE A 25 16.37 -5.93 -10.30
CA ILE A 25 15.81 -5.93 -11.65
C ILE A 25 16.15 -7.26 -12.28
N THR A 26 15.11 -8.02 -12.62
CA THR A 26 15.26 -9.28 -13.33
C THR A 26 14.89 -9.08 -14.79
N PHE A 27 15.83 -9.46 -15.65
CA PHE A 27 15.66 -9.40 -17.09
C PHE A 27 15.14 -10.75 -17.57
N LYS A 28 13.89 -10.79 -18.01
CA LYS A 28 13.31 -11.99 -18.61
C LYS A 28 13.43 -11.92 -20.12
N ARG A 29 14.00 -12.97 -20.71
CA ARG A 29 14.04 -13.17 -22.15
C ARG A 29 12.63 -13.52 -22.63
N THR A 30 12.20 -12.89 -23.71
CA THR A 30 11.08 -13.38 -24.52
C THR A 30 11.64 -13.94 -25.82
N ASP A 31 11.05 -15.00 -26.36
CA ASP A 31 11.59 -15.79 -27.48
C ASP A 31 11.58 -15.07 -28.84
N ALA A 32 11.32 -13.76 -28.85
CA ALA A 32 11.47 -12.92 -30.04
C ALA A 32 12.96 -12.82 -30.41
N ALA A 33 13.26 -13.20 -31.65
CA ALA A 33 14.58 -13.56 -32.15
C ALA A 33 15.75 -12.68 -31.70
N TRP A 34 16.65 -13.25 -30.90
CA TRP A 34 18.02 -12.75 -30.79
C TRP A 34 18.71 -12.80 -32.15
N PRO A 35 19.63 -11.86 -32.46
CA PRO A 35 20.52 -12.01 -33.60
C PRO A 35 21.26 -13.35 -33.47
N ALA A 36 21.25 -14.16 -34.52
CA ALA A 36 21.57 -15.60 -34.49
C ALA A 36 22.96 -15.97 -33.92
N ASN A 37 23.84 -15.00 -33.66
CA ASN A 37 25.21 -15.22 -33.20
C ASN A 37 25.56 -14.44 -31.91
N THR A 38 24.55 -14.02 -31.14
CA THR A 38 24.81 -13.34 -29.86
C THR A 38 25.03 -14.37 -28.76
N GLU A 39 26.23 -14.44 -28.19
CA GLU A 39 26.58 -15.35 -27.08
C GLU A 39 26.45 -14.71 -25.69
N SER A 40 26.59 -13.38 -25.63
CA SER A 40 26.48 -12.59 -24.41
C SER A 40 25.84 -11.23 -24.68
N ILE A 41 25.25 -10.67 -23.63
CA ILE A 41 24.79 -9.29 -23.59
C ILE A 41 25.47 -8.55 -22.45
N ASP A 42 25.68 -7.25 -22.67
CA ASP A 42 26.06 -6.31 -21.65
C ASP A 42 24.83 -5.49 -21.24
N ILE A 43 24.54 -5.50 -19.95
CA ILE A 43 23.49 -4.70 -19.34
C ILE A 43 24.17 -3.57 -18.58
N ALA A 44 23.78 -2.33 -18.85
CA ALA A 44 24.16 -1.16 -18.10
C ALA A 44 22.92 -0.48 -17.53
N TRP A 45 23.03 0.05 -16.32
CA TRP A 45 21.96 0.78 -15.67
C TRP A 45 22.48 2.03 -14.97
N GLN A 46 21.63 3.03 -14.87
CA GLN A 46 21.88 4.27 -14.14
C GLN A 46 20.61 4.72 -13.42
N LEU A 47 20.76 5.11 -12.16
CA LEU A 47 19.73 5.75 -11.37
C LEU A 47 20.09 7.23 -11.20
N ARG A 48 19.20 8.13 -11.64
CA ARG A 48 19.46 9.56 -11.69
C ARG A 48 18.43 10.37 -10.92
N LEU A 49 18.87 11.48 -10.34
CA LEU A 49 18.02 12.55 -9.81
C LEU A 49 18.31 13.83 -10.61
N GLY A 50 17.36 14.25 -11.44
CA GLY A 50 17.63 15.28 -12.45
C GLY A 50 18.75 14.81 -13.39
N ASP A 51 19.84 15.57 -13.43
CA ASP A 51 21.01 15.25 -14.25
C ASP A 51 22.10 14.47 -13.49
N GLU A 52 22.01 14.40 -12.16
CA GLU A 52 23.00 13.72 -11.33
C GLU A 52 22.83 12.20 -11.37
N VAL A 53 23.95 11.47 -11.48
CA VAL A 53 23.96 9.99 -11.39
C VAL A 53 24.19 9.59 -9.95
N LEU A 54 23.16 9.03 -9.32
CA LEU A 54 23.23 8.58 -7.93
C LEU A 54 23.86 7.20 -7.80
N ALA A 55 23.57 6.32 -8.76
CA ALA A 55 24.12 4.97 -8.81
C ALA A 55 24.17 4.48 -10.25
N SER A 56 25.14 3.61 -10.56
CA SER A 56 25.23 2.95 -11.85
C SER A 56 25.93 1.61 -11.73
N GLY A 57 25.74 0.76 -12.73
CA GLY A 57 26.41 -0.53 -12.77
C GLY A 57 26.33 -1.18 -14.14
N LYS A 58 27.10 -2.26 -14.27
CA LYS A 58 27.16 -3.09 -15.48
C LYS A 58 27.15 -4.56 -15.11
N LEU A 59 26.54 -5.38 -15.94
CA LEU A 59 26.48 -6.83 -15.80
C LEU A 59 26.54 -7.46 -17.19
N ALA A 60 27.54 -8.32 -17.42
CA ALA A 60 27.55 -9.19 -18.57
C ALA A 60 26.76 -10.46 -18.25
N ALA A 61 25.93 -10.92 -19.18
CA ALA A 61 25.13 -12.13 -19.02
C ALA A 61 25.21 -13.00 -20.28
N LYS A 62 25.23 -14.32 -20.09
CA LYS A 62 25.24 -15.27 -21.21
C LYS A 62 23.84 -15.47 -21.78
N LYS A 63 23.77 -15.98 -23.02
CA LYS A 63 22.54 -16.23 -23.79
C LYS A 63 21.41 -16.96 -23.04
N ASP A 64 21.75 -17.85 -22.11
CA ASP A 64 20.80 -18.71 -21.40
C ASP A 64 20.59 -18.33 -19.92
N GLU A 65 21.13 -17.18 -19.49
CA GLU A 65 20.98 -16.67 -18.13
C GLU A 65 19.78 -15.72 -18.04
N SER A 66 19.11 -15.72 -16.89
CA SER A 66 18.17 -14.66 -16.50
C SER A 66 18.88 -13.73 -15.52
N PRO A 67 19.61 -12.72 -16.02
CA PRO A 67 20.44 -11.91 -15.14
C PRO A 67 19.58 -11.07 -14.21
N THR A 68 20.05 -10.95 -12.97
CA THR A 68 19.46 -10.09 -11.96
C THR A 68 20.47 -9.05 -11.54
N VAL A 69 20.09 -7.79 -11.69
CA VAL A 69 20.87 -6.64 -11.20
C VAL A 69 20.37 -6.28 -9.81
N ARG A 70 21.26 -6.19 -8.83
CA ARG A 70 20.96 -5.63 -7.51
C ARG A 70 21.27 -4.14 -7.47
N LEU A 71 20.38 -3.37 -6.88
CA LEU A 71 20.41 -1.91 -6.82
C LEU A 71 20.30 -1.48 -5.37
N ALA A 72 21.33 -0.82 -4.87
CA ALA A 72 21.24 -0.11 -3.60
C ALA A 72 20.54 1.23 -3.85
N VAL A 73 19.32 1.37 -3.37
CA VAL A 73 18.54 2.60 -3.54
C VAL A 73 18.97 3.60 -2.47
N PRO A 74 19.31 4.85 -2.82
CA PRO A 74 19.75 5.84 -1.84
C PRO A 74 18.65 6.11 -0.81
N GLU A 75 19.05 6.44 0.41
CA GLU A 75 18.12 6.91 1.43
C GLU A 75 17.59 8.30 1.07
N VAL A 76 16.29 8.51 1.23
CA VAL A 76 15.62 9.78 0.93
C VAL A 76 14.85 10.25 2.16
N ARG A 77 14.81 11.57 2.38
CA ARG A 77 14.06 12.19 3.50
C ARG A 77 12.62 12.52 3.13
N VAL A 78 12.38 12.73 1.85
CA VAL A 78 11.08 13.00 1.27
C VAL A 78 10.90 12.09 0.07
N ARG A 79 9.65 11.85 -0.31
CA ARG A 79 9.34 11.12 -1.53
C ARG A 79 10.04 11.78 -2.71
N THR A 80 10.76 10.97 -3.49
CA THR A 80 11.66 11.44 -4.54
C THR A 80 11.45 10.63 -5.82
N GLU A 81 11.11 11.31 -6.91
CA GLU A 81 11.10 10.70 -8.25
C GLU A 81 12.54 10.55 -8.76
N LEU A 82 12.95 9.32 -9.07
CA LEU A 82 14.21 8.99 -9.71
C LEU A 82 13.97 8.49 -11.13
N ARG A 83 14.98 8.64 -11.97
CA ARG A 83 15.00 8.15 -13.35
C ARG A 83 15.94 6.96 -13.44
N LEU A 84 15.38 5.79 -13.74
CA LEU A 84 16.14 4.59 -14.05
C LEU A 84 16.33 4.50 -15.56
N THR A 85 17.57 4.62 -16.02
CA THR A 85 17.94 4.36 -17.41
C THR A 85 18.58 3.00 -17.52
N LEU A 86 18.11 2.19 -18.46
CA LEU A 86 18.63 0.86 -18.76
C LEU A 86 19.13 0.82 -20.19
N SER A 87 20.22 0.12 -20.42
CA SER A 87 20.79 -0.09 -21.75
C SER A 87 21.30 -1.52 -21.85
N VAL A 88 20.87 -2.22 -22.90
CA VAL A 88 21.32 -3.58 -23.21
C VAL A 88 22.02 -3.54 -24.56
N SER A 89 23.20 -4.12 -24.65
CA SER A 89 23.98 -4.21 -25.88
C SER A 89 24.53 -5.62 -26.12
N ALA A 90 24.79 -5.95 -27.37
CA ALA A 90 25.41 -7.19 -27.81
C ALA A 90 26.46 -6.90 -28.88
N GLY A 91 27.70 -7.34 -28.68
CA GLY A 91 28.79 -7.12 -29.63
C GLY A 91 28.99 -5.63 -29.99
N GLY A 92 28.78 -4.74 -29.02
CA GLY A 92 28.87 -3.27 -29.21
C GLY A 92 27.62 -2.61 -29.80
N ASN A 93 26.62 -3.37 -30.26
CA ASN A 93 25.37 -2.82 -30.79
C ASN A 93 24.33 -2.68 -29.68
N ALA A 94 23.68 -1.52 -29.59
CA ALA A 94 22.57 -1.31 -28.66
C ALA A 94 21.34 -2.11 -29.11
N LEU A 95 20.84 -2.96 -28.22
CA LEU A 95 19.61 -3.75 -28.41
C LEU A 95 18.40 -3.08 -27.78
N LEU A 96 18.58 -2.49 -26.59
CA LEU A 96 17.53 -1.80 -25.85
C LEU A 96 18.12 -0.58 -25.15
N LYS A 97 17.37 0.52 -25.17
CA LYS A 97 17.56 1.63 -24.25
C LYS A 97 16.18 2.03 -23.75
N ASP A 98 15.97 1.91 -22.45
CA ASP A 98 14.70 2.24 -21.81
C ASP A 98 14.92 3.19 -20.65
N GLN A 99 13.91 3.99 -20.36
CA GLN A 99 13.91 4.93 -19.26
C GLN A 99 12.60 4.85 -18.50
N GLN A 100 12.69 4.51 -17.22
CA GLN A 100 11.54 4.38 -16.34
C GLN A 100 11.63 5.36 -15.18
N LYS A 101 10.46 5.82 -14.74
CA LYS A 101 10.31 6.58 -13.51
C LYS A 101 10.21 5.60 -12.35
N VAL A 102 10.91 5.92 -11.27
CA VAL A 102 10.90 5.17 -10.02
C VAL A 102 10.55 6.16 -8.92
N GLU A 103 9.65 5.75 -8.03
CA GLU A 103 9.23 6.52 -6.86
C GLU A 103 9.92 5.95 -5.63
N VAL A 104 10.78 6.75 -5.00
CA VAL A 104 11.47 6.35 -3.77
C VAL A 104 10.81 7.02 -2.58
N PHE A 105 10.31 6.20 -1.66
CA PHE A 105 9.71 6.64 -0.42
C PHE A 105 10.77 6.74 0.67
N PRO A 106 10.65 7.72 1.57
CA PRO A 106 11.45 7.72 2.78
C PRO A 106 11.11 6.48 3.60
N ARG A 107 12.09 5.94 4.32
CA ARG A 107 11.78 4.94 5.35
C ARG A 107 10.88 5.59 6.40
N PRO A 108 9.82 4.90 6.85
CA PRO A 108 9.02 5.42 7.94
C PRO A 108 9.89 5.68 9.18
N ASP A 109 9.63 6.80 9.85
CA ASP A 109 10.33 7.16 11.08
C ASP A 109 9.88 6.23 12.21
N ARG A 110 10.67 5.20 12.47
CA ARG A 110 10.43 4.21 13.51
C ARG A 110 10.39 4.83 14.91
N GLN A 111 11.22 5.84 15.18
CA GLN A 111 11.23 6.51 16.47
C GLN A 111 9.98 7.37 16.66
N ARG A 112 9.47 7.99 15.59
CA ARG A 112 8.18 8.68 15.61
C ARG A 112 7.04 7.69 15.87
N LEU A 113 7.00 6.54 15.18
CA LEU A 113 5.99 5.52 15.45
C LEU A 113 6.05 5.04 16.90
N GLN A 114 7.25 4.74 17.42
CA GLN A 114 7.45 4.33 18.81
C GLN A 114 6.96 5.40 19.79
N ARG A 115 7.21 6.68 19.53
CA ARG A 115 6.73 7.79 20.38
C ARG A 115 5.21 7.92 20.33
N SER A 116 4.62 7.84 19.14
CA SER A 116 3.16 7.96 18.94
C SER A 116 2.39 6.83 19.62
N LEU A 117 2.92 5.61 19.52
CA LEU A 117 2.34 4.40 20.13
C LEU A 117 2.85 4.16 21.56
N GLY A 118 3.82 4.93 22.02
CA GLY A 118 4.47 4.76 23.32
C GLY A 118 3.46 4.86 24.45
N GLY A 119 3.45 3.85 25.33
CA GLY A 119 2.52 3.79 26.46
C GLY A 119 1.11 3.29 26.10
N LYS A 120 0.83 2.96 24.83
CA LYS A 120 -0.43 2.33 24.44
C LYS A 120 -0.41 0.83 24.67
N ARG A 121 -1.52 0.28 25.15
CA ARG A 121 -1.75 -1.17 25.19
C ARG A 121 -2.22 -1.67 23.83
N ILE A 122 -1.29 -2.25 23.07
CA ILE A 122 -1.55 -2.77 21.72
C ILE A 122 -1.71 -4.28 21.78
N CYS A 123 -2.83 -4.78 21.28
CA CYS A 123 -3.05 -6.21 21.06
C CYS A 123 -3.08 -6.52 19.56
N ILE A 124 -2.35 -7.54 19.14
CA ILE A 124 -2.43 -8.10 17.80
C ILE A 124 -3.27 -9.36 17.87
N LEU A 125 -4.46 -9.31 17.27
CA LEU A 125 -5.33 -10.47 17.16
C LEU A 125 -4.90 -11.31 15.96
N ARG A 126 -4.48 -12.55 16.23
CA ARG A 126 -4.06 -13.52 15.23
C ARG A 126 -4.58 -14.90 15.57
N ARG A 127 -5.00 -15.67 14.56
CA ARG A 127 -5.30 -17.10 14.71
C ARG A 127 -4.36 -17.95 13.87
N GLY A 128 -4.11 -19.16 14.35
CA GLY A 128 -3.20 -20.10 13.69
C GLY A 128 -1.74 -19.95 14.11
N LYS A 129 -0.91 -20.84 13.58
CA LYS A 129 0.53 -20.83 13.83
C LYS A 129 1.22 -19.85 12.88
N PRO A 130 2.32 -19.23 13.32
CA PRO A 130 3.13 -18.43 12.42
C PRO A 130 3.69 -19.25 11.27
N VAL A 131 3.47 -18.77 10.04
CA VAL A 131 4.15 -19.30 8.86
C VAL A 131 5.32 -18.37 8.58
N ALA A 132 6.54 -18.88 8.72
CA ALA A 132 7.74 -18.09 8.55
C ALA A 132 7.75 -17.43 7.16
N GLY A 133 7.84 -16.10 7.15
CA GLY A 133 7.85 -15.31 5.93
C GLY A 133 6.47 -14.99 5.34
N ASP A 134 5.36 -15.28 6.04
CA ASP A 134 4.05 -14.71 5.68
C ASP A 134 3.99 -13.19 5.97
N ALA A 135 2.94 -12.52 5.51
CA ALA A 135 2.79 -11.07 5.77
C ALA A 135 2.59 -10.74 7.24
N ASP A 136 1.87 -11.60 7.98
CA ASP A 136 1.62 -11.42 9.42
C ASP A 136 2.95 -11.39 10.20
N GLU A 137 3.86 -12.34 9.95
CA GLU A 137 5.19 -12.38 10.55
C GLU A 137 6.03 -11.16 10.19
N ARG A 138 5.95 -10.69 8.94
CA ARG A 138 6.70 -9.51 8.52
C ARG A 138 6.19 -8.23 9.17
N LEU A 139 4.87 -8.09 9.32
CA LEU A 139 4.26 -7.03 10.11
C LEU A 139 4.74 -7.05 11.56
N LEU A 140 4.71 -8.22 12.20
CA LEU A 140 5.15 -8.39 13.60
C LEU A 140 6.63 -8.07 13.78
N ALA A 141 7.48 -8.50 12.84
CA ALA A 141 8.91 -8.17 12.81
C ALA A 141 9.12 -6.66 12.65
N MET A 142 8.38 -6.02 11.75
CA MET A 142 8.46 -4.58 11.50
C MET A 142 8.04 -3.75 12.72
N LEU A 143 6.99 -4.15 13.45
CA LEU A 143 6.58 -3.51 14.71
C LEU A 143 7.66 -3.67 15.79
N LYS A 144 8.21 -4.88 15.91
CA LYS A 144 9.30 -5.19 16.86
C LYS A 144 10.56 -4.38 16.56
N ASP A 145 10.97 -4.31 15.30
CA ASP A 145 12.11 -3.53 14.81
C ASP A 145 11.91 -2.02 14.98
N SER A 146 10.66 -1.58 15.15
CA SER A 146 10.30 -0.20 15.45
C SER A 146 10.24 0.07 16.96
N GLY A 147 10.53 -0.92 17.81
CA GLY A 147 10.46 -0.78 19.26
C GLY A 147 9.04 -0.64 19.82
N VAL A 148 8.02 -0.99 19.03
CA VAL A 148 6.62 -0.98 19.45
C VAL A 148 6.36 -2.23 20.29
N VAL A 149 5.89 -2.03 21.53
CA VAL A 149 5.50 -3.12 22.43
C VAL A 149 4.07 -3.52 22.12
N TYR A 150 3.84 -4.81 21.90
CA TYR A 150 2.53 -5.38 21.65
C TYR A 150 2.39 -6.77 22.25
N GLU A 151 1.16 -7.20 22.47
CA GLU A 151 0.83 -8.58 22.85
C GLU A 151 0.05 -9.28 21.74
N VAL A 152 0.44 -10.52 21.41
CA VAL A 152 -0.33 -11.34 20.47
C VAL A 152 -1.37 -12.14 21.22
N VAL A 153 -2.62 -12.08 20.77
CA VAL A 153 -3.77 -12.78 21.36
C VAL A 153 -4.51 -13.60 20.30
N SER A 154 -5.16 -14.68 20.75
CA SER A 154 -5.78 -15.70 19.88
C SER A 154 -7.31 -15.65 19.82
N ASP A 155 -7.93 -14.92 20.74
CA ASP A 155 -9.37 -14.94 21.00
C ASP A 155 -9.85 -13.70 21.76
N ASP A 156 -11.17 -13.50 21.71
CA ASP A 156 -11.90 -12.38 22.34
C ASP A 156 -11.71 -12.32 23.85
N THR A 157 -11.70 -13.48 24.51
CA THR A 157 -11.59 -13.55 25.97
C THR A 157 -10.27 -12.94 26.43
N LYS A 158 -9.17 -13.24 25.74
CA LYS A 158 -7.87 -12.62 26.02
C LYS A 158 -7.87 -11.13 25.72
N LEU A 159 -8.49 -10.69 24.62
CA LEU A 159 -8.62 -9.26 24.30
C LEU A 159 -9.32 -8.50 25.44
N ALA A 160 -10.46 -9.01 25.92
CA ALA A 160 -11.21 -8.40 27.01
C ALA A 160 -10.37 -8.28 28.29
N ILE A 161 -9.63 -9.33 28.66
CA ILE A 161 -8.77 -9.34 29.86
C ILE A 161 -7.63 -8.31 29.75
N ARG A 162 -7.08 -8.09 28.55
CA ARG A 162 -5.95 -7.17 28.35
C ARG A 162 -6.34 -5.70 28.32
N SER A 163 -7.61 -5.40 28.07
CA SER A 163 -8.12 -4.02 27.98
C SER A 163 -7.26 -3.15 27.03
N PRO A 164 -7.12 -3.56 25.74
CA PRO A 164 -6.30 -2.83 24.78
C PRO A 164 -6.83 -1.42 24.54
N GLU A 165 -5.95 -0.52 24.13
CA GLU A 165 -6.32 0.77 23.51
C GLU A 165 -6.31 0.69 21.98
N ILE A 166 -5.49 -0.22 21.44
CA ILE A 166 -5.36 -0.49 20.01
C ILE A 166 -5.43 -1.99 19.77
N VAL A 167 -6.24 -2.39 18.79
CA VAL A 167 -6.29 -3.77 18.31
C VAL A 167 -5.97 -3.80 16.82
N VAL A 168 -5.00 -4.62 16.42
CA VAL A 168 -4.74 -4.92 15.00
C VAL A 168 -5.18 -6.35 14.74
N VAL A 169 -6.15 -6.53 13.86
CA VAL A 169 -6.70 -7.82 13.45
C VAL A 169 -6.01 -8.22 12.15
N LEU A 170 -5.21 -9.30 12.22
CA LEU A 170 -4.44 -9.79 11.08
C LEU A 170 -5.30 -10.52 10.05
N ALA A 171 -4.79 -10.66 8.82
CA ALA A 171 -5.51 -11.25 7.69
C ALA A 171 -6.02 -12.68 7.98
N SER A 172 -5.27 -13.42 8.81
CA SER A 172 -5.57 -14.79 9.23
C SER A 172 -6.53 -14.90 10.43
N ALA A 173 -6.95 -13.78 11.03
CA ALA A 173 -7.52 -13.78 12.37
C ALA A 173 -9.01 -14.15 12.45
N LEU A 174 -9.83 -13.80 11.45
CA LEU A 174 -11.29 -13.96 11.52
C LEU A 174 -11.77 -15.17 10.70
N PRO A 175 -11.96 -16.37 11.29
CA PRO A 175 -12.74 -17.41 10.65
C PRO A 175 -14.24 -17.10 10.75
N GLY A 176 -15.00 -17.50 9.73
CA GLY A 176 -16.40 -17.15 9.48
C GLY A 176 -17.28 -16.84 10.71
N GLY A 177 -17.60 -15.55 10.88
CA GLY A 177 -18.81 -15.08 11.58
C GLY A 177 -18.70 -14.73 13.07
N LEU A 178 -17.68 -15.16 13.81
CA LEU A 178 -17.65 -15.02 15.28
C LEU A 178 -17.31 -13.60 15.81
N TRP A 179 -17.04 -12.64 14.94
CA TRP A 179 -16.48 -11.32 15.31
C TRP A 179 -17.34 -10.15 14.84
N LYS A 180 -18.60 -10.44 14.52
CA LYS A 180 -19.57 -9.46 14.05
C LYS A 180 -19.80 -8.36 15.09
N ASP A 181 -19.91 -8.76 16.36
CA ASP A 181 -20.33 -7.88 17.44
C ASP A 181 -19.16 -7.44 18.34
N SER A 182 -18.18 -8.33 18.58
CA SER A 182 -17.03 -8.03 19.46
C SER A 182 -16.19 -6.83 19.02
N LEU A 183 -15.92 -6.68 17.71
CA LEU A 183 -15.08 -5.57 17.22
C LEU A 183 -15.78 -4.21 17.33
N PRO A 184 -17.06 -4.05 16.92
CA PRO A 184 -17.86 -2.87 17.25
C PRO A 184 -17.90 -2.53 18.73
N GLU A 185 -18.17 -3.52 19.60
CA GLU A 185 -18.25 -3.30 21.04
C GLU A 185 -16.93 -2.78 21.62
N LEU A 186 -15.78 -3.33 21.21
CA LEU A 186 -14.47 -2.80 21.59
C LEU A 186 -14.33 -1.33 21.17
N ALA A 187 -14.67 -1.00 19.92
CA ALA A 187 -14.56 0.37 19.45
C ALA A 187 -15.47 1.33 20.22
N GLU A 188 -16.71 0.94 20.54
CA GLU A 188 -17.62 1.74 21.36
C GLU A 188 -17.03 2.11 22.73
N THR A 189 -16.27 1.21 23.34
CA THR A 189 -15.58 1.46 24.62
C THR A 189 -14.38 2.39 24.54
N GLY A 190 -13.93 2.77 23.33
CA GLY A 190 -12.79 3.66 23.13
C GLY A 190 -11.59 3.04 22.43
N VAL A 191 -11.67 1.77 22.03
CA VAL A 191 -10.56 1.07 21.37
C VAL A 191 -10.46 1.49 19.90
N SER A 192 -9.24 1.70 19.40
CA SER A 192 -9.01 1.83 17.96
C SER A 192 -8.70 0.46 17.36
N VAL A 193 -9.52 0.01 16.42
CA VAL A 193 -9.41 -1.30 15.77
C VAL A 193 -8.98 -1.13 14.32
N LEU A 194 -7.97 -1.86 13.88
CA LEU A 194 -7.54 -1.97 12.48
C LEU A 194 -7.74 -3.39 12.00
N VAL A 195 -8.55 -3.59 10.96
CA VAL A 195 -8.81 -4.91 10.38
C VAL A 195 -8.14 -5.01 9.02
N LEU A 196 -7.18 -5.93 8.91
CA LEU A 196 -6.36 -6.13 7.70
C LEU A 196 -6.89 -7.29 6.86
N GLU A 197 -7.09 -7.08 5.56
CA GLU A 197 -7.26 -8.09 4.49
C GLU A 197 -7.85 -9.44 4.92
N GLN A 198 -9.16 -9.47 5.15
CA GLN A 198 -9.83 -10.68 5.60
C GLN A 198 -10.24 -11.50 4.37
N ARG A 199 -9.50 -12.58 4.10
CA ARG A 199 -9.72 -13.37 2.88
C ARG A 199 -10.73 -14.50 3.04
N VAL A 200 -10.88 -15.01 4.25
CA VAL A 200 -11.73 -16.17 4.57
C VAL A 200 -13.05 -15.79 5.22
N ALA A 201 -13.17 -14.53 5.66
CA ALA A 201 -14.39 -14.04 6.28
C ALA A 201 -15.45 -13.74 5.21
N ALA A 202 -16.71 -14.08 5.50
CA ALA A 202 -17.84 -13.67 4.67
C ALA A 202 -18.26 -12.21 4.95
N GLU A 203 -18.03 -11.74 6.18
CA GLU A 203 -18.35 -10.39 6.62
C GLU A 203 -17.36 -9.91 7.70
N ILE A 204 -17.23 -8.59 7.84
CA ILE A 204 -16.49 -7.93 8.92
C ILE A 204 -17.43 -6.94 9.61
N ALA A 205 -17.63 -7.07 10.92
CA ALA A 205 -18.52 -6.20 11.69
C ALA A 205 -19.93 -6.04 11.06
N GLY A 206 -20.44 -7.13 10.46
CA GLY A 206 -21.74 -7.18 9.78
C GLY A 206 -21.77 -6.65 8.34
N TYR A 207 -20.63 -6.21 7.79
CA TYR A 207 -20.53 -5.81 6.39
C TYR A 207 -20.01 -6.95 5.51
N PRO A 208 -20.74 -7.36 4.46
CA PRO A 208 -20.33 -8.47 3.63
C PRO A 208 -19.09 -8.14 2.79
N LEU A 209 -18.24 -9.14 2.61
CA LEU A 209 -17.08 -9.08 1.74
C LEU A 209 -17.44 -9.63 0.36
N THR A 210 -17.14 -8.86 -0.68
CA THR A 210 -17.51 -9.17 -2.07
C THR A 210 -16.27 -9.13 -2.98
N PRO A 211 -15.97 -10.21 -3.71
CA PRO A 211 -14.90 -10.19 -4.71
C PRO A 211 -15.20 -9.22 -5.86
N ARG A 212 -14.17 -8.49 -6.30
CA ARG A 212 -14.24 -7.57 -7.44
C ARG A 212 -13.40 -8.11 -8.59
N LYS A 213 -13.91 -7.99 -9.82
CA LYS A 213 -13.22 -8.49 -11.02
C LYS A 213 -12.24 -7.48 -11.61
N THR A 214 -12.46 -6.19 -11.39
CA THR A 214 -11.64 -5.12 -11.95
C THR A 214 -11.44 -3.99 -10.94
N ILE A 215 -10.31 -3.30 -11.08
CA ILE A 215 -9.95 -2.08 -10.33
C ILE A 215 -10.46 -0.80 -11.01
N GLU A 216 -11.25 -0.92 -12.07
CA GLU A 216 -11.80 0.24 -12.77
C GLU A 216 -12.70 1.04 -11.83
N ARG A 217 -12.62 2.37 -11.92
CA ARG A 217 -13.46 3.32 -11.16
C ARG A 217 -13.20 3.33 -9.65
N ILE A 218 -11.99 3.00 -9.22
CA ILE A 218 -11.55 3.32 -7.86
C ILE A 218 -11.57 4.83 -7.70
N ALA A 219 -12.24 5.30 -6.67
CA ALA A 219 -12.21 6.65 -6.17
C ALA A 219 -11.52 6.66 -4.80
N VAL A 220 -10.89 7.79 -4.51
CA VAL A 220 -10.18 8.04 -3.26
C VAL A 220 -10.76 9.30 -2.64
N THR A 221 -11.12 9.22 -1.37
CA THR A 221 -11.55 10.39 -0.61
C THR A 221 -10.38 11.35 -0.46
N GLU A 222 -10.52 12.53 -1.07
CA GLU A 222 -9.46 13.53 -1.09
C GLU A 222 -9.00 13.89 0.33
N ARG A 223 -7.68 13.96 0.52
CA ARG A 223 -7.04 14.43 1.77
C ARG A 223 -7.39 13.63 3.03
N HIS A 224 -7.86 12.39 2.91
CA HIS A 224 -8.04 11.55 4.09
C HIS A 224 -6.66 11.26 4.72
N PRO A 225 -6.48 11.40 6.06
CA PRO A 225 -5.17 11.23 6.71
C PRO A 225 -4.49 9.88 6.44
N LEU A 226 -5.27 8.81 6.30
CA LEU A 226 -4.77 7.47 5.95
C LEU A 226 -4.02 7.40 4.62
N LEU A 227 -4.31 8.33 3.71
CA LEU A 227 -3.76 8.36 2.35
C LEU A 227 -2.94 9.62 2.09
N GLU A 228 -2.53 10.32 3.15
CA GLU A 228 -1.65 11.48 2.99
C GLU A 228 -0.37 11.09 2.24
N GLY A 229 -0.09 11.80 1.15
CA GLY A 229 1.06 11.51 0.28
C GLY A 229 0.87 10.39 -0.75
N PHE A 230 -0.32 9.80 -0.84
CA PHE A 230 -0.69 8.83 -1.88
C PHE A 230 -1.54 9.47 -2.98
N SER A 231 -1.19 9.17 -4.22
CA SER A 231 -2.02 9.45 -5.39
C SER A 231 -2.96 8.29 -5.71
N THR A 232 -4.08 8.57 -6.39
CA THR A 232 -5.03 7.54 -6.83
C THR A 232 -4.35 6.44 -7.64
N ARG A 233 -3.42 6.80 -8.53
CA ARG A 233 -2.65 5.86 -9.36
C ARG A 233 -1.85 4.86 -8.51
N GLU A 234 -1.35 5.27 -7.36
CA GLU A 234 -0.56 4.39 -6.49
C GLU A 234 -1.43 3.38 -5.78
N ILE A 235 -2.62 3.80 -5.37
CA ILE A 235 -3.64 2.92 -4.81
C ILE A 235 -4.10 1.91 -5.87
N GLU A 236 -4.38 2.36 -7.09
CA GLU A 236 -4.70 1.47 -8.22
C GLU A 236 -3.58 0.47 -8.49
N ALA A 237 -2.32 0.91 -8.45
CA ALA A 237 -1.17 0.04 -8.68
C ALA A 237 -0.97 -1.00 -7.55
N LEU A 238 -1.29 -0.65 -6.28
CA LEU A 238 -1.34 -1.63 -5.18
C LEU A 238 -2.40 -2.71 -5.45
N LEU A 239 -3.53 -2.34 -6.02
CA LEU A 239 -4.64 -3.25 -6.31
C LEU A 239 -4.43 -4.10 -7.58
N SER A 240 -3.47 -3.73 -8.45
CA SER A 240 -3.24 -4.38 -9.76
C SER A 240 -2.32 -5.61 -9.71
N GLY A 241 -2.00 -6.12 -8.52
CA GLY A 241 -1.08 -7.24 -8.36
C GLY A 241 -1.54 -8.52 -9.09
N PRO A 242 -0.63 -9.31 -9.69
CA PRO A 242 -0.96 -10.48 -10.51
C PRO A 242 -1.62 -11.63 -9.74
N SER A 243 -1.58 -11.58 -8.40
CA SER A 243 -1.93 -12.67 -7.49
C SER A 243 -3.32 -12.51 -6.85
N HIS A 244 -3.99 -11.36 -7.00
CA HIS A 244 -5.11 -11.01 -6.11
C HIS A 244 -6.35 -10.54 -6.85
N GLN A 245 -7.45 -11.25 -6.64
CA GLN A 245 -8.79 -10.71 -6.85
C GLN A 245 -9.11 -9.79 -5.67
N PRO A 246 -9.29 -8.46 -5.87
CA PRO A 246 -9.59 -7.57 -4.76
C PRO A 246 -10.89 -7.99 -4.06
N ILE A 247 -10.89 -8.01 -2.73
CA ILE A 247 -12.07 -8.28 -1.92
C ILE A 247 -12.50 -6.96 -1.30
N ALA A 248 -13.68 -6.48 -1.67
CA ALA A 248 -14.23 -5.23 -1.17
C ALA A 248 -15.21 -5.50 -0.03
N MET A 249 -15.23 -4.61 0.96
CA MET A 249 -16.30 -4.56 1.95
C MET A 249 -17.47 -3.76 1.38
N ARG A 250 -18.69 -4.29 1.44
CA ARG A 250 -19.89 -3.59 0.97
C ARG A 250 -20.58 -2.85 2.11
N LEU A 251 -20.53 -1.53 2.04
CA LEU A 251 -21.26 -0.66 2.94
C LEU A 251 -22.69 -0.45 2.44
N PRO A 252 -23.72 -0.56 3.30
CA PRO A 252 -25.06 -0.07 3.01
C PRO A 252 -25.05 1.42 2.63
N ALA A 253 -26.05 1.85 1.87
CA ALA A 253 -26.15 3.20 1.32
C ALA A 253 -25.98 4.33 2.36
N ASP A 254 -26.56 4.16 3.54
CA ASP A 254 -26.52 5.15 4.62
C ASP A 254 -25.71 4.67 5.83
N ALA A 255 -24.70 3.82 5.60
CA ALA A 255 -23.84 3.34 6.67
C ALA A 255 -23.10 4.50 7.34
N PRO A 256 -23.02 4.56 8.69
CA PRO A 256 -22.31 5.60 9.42
C PRO A 256 -20.79 5.36 9.39
N ALA A 257 -20.24 5.13 8.21
CA ALA A 257 -18.82 4.88 7.94
C ALA A 257 -18.39 5.78 6.78
N GLN A 258 -17.16 6.27 6.83
CA GLN A 258 -16.51 7.01 5.74
C GLN A 258 -15.76 6.05 4.82
N GLU A 259 -16.18 5.98 3.57
CA GLU A 259 -15.43 5.39 2.48
C GLU A 259 -14.16 6.20 2.20
N VAL A 260 -13.02 5.51 2.09
CA VAL A 260 -11.71 6.15 1.89
C VAL A 260 -11.11 5.73 0.54
N VAL A 261 -11.17 4.44 0.23
CA VAL A 261 -10.86 3.88 -1.09
C VAL A 261 -12.05 3.02 -1.50
N TYR A 262 -12.72 3.36 -2.59
CA TYR A 262 -14.00 2.74 -2.94
C TYR A 262 -14.26 2.73 -4.44
N TRP A 263 -15.20 1.90 -4.90
CA TRP A 263 -15.66 1.94 -6.28
C TRP A 263 -16.74 3.00 -6.44
N ALA A 264 -16.49 4.00 -7.29
CA ALA A 264 -17.49 5.00 -7.63
C ALA A 264 -18.67 4.35 -8.38
N VAL A 265 -19.89 4.67 -7.95
CA VAL A 265 -21.13 4.23 -8.62
C VAL A 265 -21.51 5.28 -9.67
N PRO A 266 -21.45 4.97 -10.97
CA PRO A 266 -21.80 5.94 -12.01
C PRO A 266 -23.28 6.33 -11.90
N GLY A 267 -23.56 7.62 -11.73
CA GLY A 267 -24.94 8.12 -11.57
C GLY A 267 -25.62 7.70 -10.26
N GLY A 268 -24.88 7.08 -9.32
CA GLY A 268 -25.41 6.67 -8.03
C GLY A 268 -25.60 7.86 -7.11
N GLY A 269 -26.84 8.06 -6.64
CA GLY A 269 -27.12 8.93 -5.50
C GLY A 269 -26.79 8.24 -4.16
N PRO A 270 -26.92 8.94 -3.02
CA PRO A 270 -26.61 8.43 -1.67
C PRO A 270 -27.46 7.23 -1.21
N ALA A 271 -28.34 6.68 -2.06
CA ALA A 271 -29.24 5.57 -1.76
C ALA A 271 -28.73 4.19 -2.23
N MET A 272 -27.47 4.08 -2.71
CA MET A 272 -26.92 2.81 -3.19
C MET A 272 -25.79 2.30 -2.30
N PRO A 273 -25.69 0.97 -2.07
CA PRO A 273 -24.53 0.38 -1.40
C PRO A 273 -23.22 0.72 -2.13
N ILE A 274 -22.14 0.87 -1.35
CA ILE A 274 -20.80 1.20 -1.85
C ILE A 274 -19.84 0.07 -1.51
N ASP A 275 -19.15 -0.44 -2.52
CA ASP A 275 -18.04 -1.38 -2.34
C ASP A 275 -16.76 -0.57 -2.02
N CYS A 276 -16.06 -0.91 -0.93
CA CYS A 276 -14.88 -0.19 -0.47
C CYS A 276 -13.71 -1.12 -0.11
N MET A 277 -12.49 -0.67 -0.39
CA MET A 277 -11.24 -1.31 0.07
C MET A 277 -10.83 -0.77 1.43
N ILE A 278 -11.02 0.53 1.65
CA ILE A 278 -10.76 1.16 2.94
C ILE A 278 -12.00 1.93 3.36
N ALA A 279 -12.44 1.69 4.59
CA ALA A 279 -13.45 2.50 5.24
C ALA A 279 -13.12 2.70 6.71
N VAL A 280 -13.59 3.82 7.26
CA VAL A 280 -13.45 4.13 8.68
C VAL A 280 -14.82 4.33 9.31
N ARG A 281 -15.01 3.79 10.50
CA ARG A 281 -16.23 3.97 11.28
C ARG A 281 -15.85 4.36 12.70
N THR A 282 -16.30 5.51 13.16
CA THR A 282 -16.20 5.92 14.55
C THR A 282 -17.37 5.34 15.34
N LEU A 283 -17.08 4.77 16.50
CA LEU A 283 -18.05 4.12 17.38
C LEU A 283 -17.77 4.57 18.81
N GLY A 284 -18.74 5.25 19.44
CA GLY A 284 -18.56 5.79 20.78
C GLY A 284 -17.30 6.67 20.87
N LYS A 285 -16.32 6.23 21.67
CA LYS A 285 -15.03 6.93 21.85
C LYS A 285 -13.88 6.37 21.02
N GLY A 286 -14.12 5.29 20.27
CA GLY A 286 -13.11 4.59 19.48
C GLY A 286 -13.43 4.63 17.99
N ARG A 287 -12.72 3.81 17.22
CA ARG A 287 -12.88 3.71 15.76
C ARG A 287 -12.54 2.32 15.26
N ILE A 288 -13.08 1.97 14.10
CA ILE A 288 -12.69 0.81 13.32
C ILE A 288 -12.24 1.26 11.94
N ILE A 289 -11.06 0.82 11.54
CA ILE A 289 -10.50 1.00 10.20
C ILE A 289 -10.53 -0.36 9.52
N TYR A 290 -11.37 -0.49 8.50
CA TYR A 290 -11.42 -1.66 7.63
C TYR A 290 -10.44 -1.42 6.49
N ASN A 291 -9.42 -2.25 6.36
CA ASN A 291 -8.43 -2.13 5.30
C ASN A 291 -8.24 -3.47 4.58
N GLN A 292 -8.92 -3.61 3.44
CA GLN A 292 -8.85 -4.79 2.58
C GLN A 292 -7.77 -4.69 1.49
N LEU A 293 -6.92 -3.67 1.50
CA LEU A 293 -5.77 -3.66 0.59
C LEU A 293 -4.96 -4.95 0.78
N PRO A 294 -4.46 -5.57 -0.30
CA PRO A 294 -3.70 -6.80 -0.17
C PRO A 294 -2.40 -6.54 0.61
N TRP A 295 -2.07 -7.31 1.63
CA TRP A 295 -0.86 -7.12 2.46
C TRP A 295 0.24 -8.13 2.15
N GLU A 296 -0.11 -9.31 1.62
CA GLU A 296 0.81 -10.45 1.46
C GLU A 296 2.08 -10.16 0.64
N ASP A 297 1.96 -9.40 -0.45
CA ASP A 297 3.10 -9.04 -1.31
C ASP A 297 3.81 -7.73 -0.88
N HIS A 298 3.25 -7.01 0.11
CA HIS A 298 3.55 -5.59 0.31
C HIS A 298 4.34 -5.25 1.58
N ALA A 299 4.71 -6.23 2.42
CA ALA A 299 5.66 -5.98 3.49
C ALA A 299 7.06 -5.53 2.99
N ALA A 300 7.36 -5.74 1.70
CA ALA A 300 8.53 -5.18 1.00
C ALA A 300 8.17 -4.01 0.06
N ASP A 301 6.87 -3.72 -0.10
CA ASP A 301 6.39 -2.59 -0.91
C ASP A 301 6.40 -1.33 -0.04
N ALA A 302 7.07 -0.30 -0.55
CA ALA A 302 7.23 0.96 0.13
C ALA A 302 5.89 1.62 0.49
N ARG A 303 4.89 1.44 -0.37
CA ARG A 303 3.58 2.05 -0.26
C ARG A 303 2.80 1.46 0.92
N ALA A 304 2.69 0.14 1.01
CA ALA A 304 1.94 -0.48 2.10
C ALA A 304 2.63 -0.28 3.46
N VAL A 305 3.97 -0.37 3.50
CA VAL A 305 4.74 -0.07 4.71
C VAL A 305 4.47 1.37 5.17
N THR A 306 4.53 2.35 4.25
CA THR A 306 4.23 3.75 4.58
C THR A 306 2.79 3.92 5.04
N MET A 307 1.82 3.36 4.32
CA MET A 307 0.40 3.46 4.67
C MET A 307 0.09 2.84 6.02
N LEU A 308 0.71 1.71 6.36
CA LEU A 308 0.54 1.05 7.65
C LEU A 308 1.03 1.93 8.80
N PHE A 309 2.23 2.50 8.67
CA PHE A 309 2.78 3.40 9.68
C PHE A 309 1.87 4.61 9.87
N SER A 310 1.45 5.26 8.78
CA SER A 310 0.50 6.38 8.85
C SER A 310 -0.82 5.96 9.48
N THR A 311 -1.32 4.75 9.20
CA THR A 311 -2.55 4.22 9.79
C THR A 311 -2.38 4.05 11.31
N LEU A 312 -1.30 3.41 11.76
CA LEU A 312 -1.03 3.18 13.17
C LEU A 312 -0.83 4.49 13.95
N GLU A 313 -0.15 5.47 13.35
CA GLU A 313 -0.04 6.82 13.93
C GLU A 313 -1.40 7.52 14.00
N TRP A 314 -2.24 7.37 12.97
CA TRP A 314 -3.56 7.99 12.97
C TRP A 314 -4.50 7.37 14.01
N MET A 315 -4.35 6.09 14.34
CA MET A 315 -5.16 5.41 15.36
C MET A 315 -5.02 6.00 16.76
N VAL A 316 -3.92 6.70 17.07
CA VAL A 316 -3.78 7.36 18.38
C VAL A 316 -4.40 8.76 18.43
N THR A 317 -4.88 9.29 17.31
CA THR A 317 -5.61 10.57 17.30
C THR A 317 -6.98 10.44 17.98
N PRO A 318 -7.62 11.54 18.41
CA PRO A 318 -9.02 11.50 18.82
C PRO A 318 -9.93 11.12 17.63
N PRO A 319 -10.89 10.20 17.79
CA PRO A 319 -11.83 9.86 16.72
C PRO A 319 -12.78 11.02 16.41
N GLU A 320 -12.97 11.32 15.13
CA GLU A 320 -13.99 12.25 14.66
C GLU A 320 -15.26 11.47 14.28
N PRO A 321 -16.47 11.98 14.59
CA PRO A 321 -17.72 11.29 14.24
C PRO A 321 -17.83 11.02 12.73
N THR A 322 -18.03 9.76 12.35
CA THR A 322 -18.29 9.38 10.96
C THR A 322 -19.80 9.44 10.70
N LEU A 323 -20.25 10.58 10.15
CA LEU A 323 -21.67 10.77 9.84
C LEU A 323 -22.10 9.88 8.66
N PRO A 324 -23.32 9.32 8.71
CA PRO A 324 -23.89 8.62 7.56
C PRO A 324 -24.07 9.60 6.38
N PRO A 325 -23.97 9.14 5.12
CA PRO A 325 -24.13 9.97 3.93
C PRO A 325 -25.30 10.96 3.97
N SER A 326 -26.46 10.56 4.51
CA SER A 326 -27.64 11.40 4.66
C SER A 326 -27.45 12.61 5.60
N ALA A 327 -26.51 12.53 6.53
CA ALA A 327 -26.22 13.56 7.52
C ALA A 327 -24.90 14.31 7.27
N ARG A 328 -24.15 13.95 6.21
CA ARG A 328 -22.89 14.63 5.88
C ARG A 328 -23.19 16.03 5.32
N PRO A 329 -22.43 17.06 5.73
CA PRO A 329 -22.53 18.35 5.07
C PRO A 329 -22.18 18.20 3.59
N PRO A 330 -22.87 18.92 2.68
CA PRO A 330 -22.52 18.90 1.27
C PRO A 330 -21.05 19.33 1.11
N PRO A 331 -20.34 18.83 0.09
CA PRO A 331 -18.97 19.26 -0.18
C PRO A 331 -18.96 20.78 -0.22
N ALA A 332 -18.10 21.40 0.59
CA ALA A 332 -17.95 22.85 0.56
C ALA A 332 -17.69 23.26 -0.89
N ALA A 333 -18.54 24.12 -1.45
CA ALA A 333 -18.35 24.61 -2.80
C ALA A 333 -16.91 25.14 -2.90
N THR A 334 -16.09 24.51 -3.74
CA THR A 334 -14.74 24.96 -4.00
C THR A 334 -14.83 26.40 -4.45
N ARG A 335 -14.45 27.35 -3.58
CA ARG A 335 -14.27 28.73 -3.99
C ARG A 335 -13.26 28.71 -5.14
N PRO A 336 -13.54 29.34 -6.29
CA PRO A 336 -12.56 29.43 -7.36
C PRO A 336 -11.27 29.98 -6.75
N VAL A 337 -10.18 29.23 -6.92
CA VAL A 337 -8.85 29.68 -6.54
C VAL A 337 -8.60 30.92 -7.38
N GLU A 338 -8.62 32.10 -6.75
CA GLU A 338 -8.18 33.32 -7.41
C GLU A 338 -6.75 33.08 -7.87
N THR A 339 -6.58 33.04 -9.20
CA THR A 339 -5.27 32.95 -9.83
C THR A 339 -4.40 34.07 -9.25
N PRO A 340 -3.28 33.78 -8.57
CA PRO A 340 -2.46 34.83 -8.00
C PRO A 340 -2.02 35.76 -9.13
N ASN A 341 -2.29 37.06 -8.94
CA ASN A 341 -1.93 38.11 -9.87
C ASN A 341 -0.47 37.93 -10.31
N ARG A 342 -0.29 37.74 -11.62
CA ARG A 342 0.99 37.67 -12.29
C ARG A 342 1.75 38.95 -11.95
N ILE A 343 2.79 38.85 -11.12
CA ILE A 343 3.72 39.95 -10.88
C ILE A 343 4.45 40.20 -12.21
N GLU A 344 4.08 41.26 -12.91
CA GLU A 344 4.83 41.77 -14.05
C GLU A 344 6.16 42.33 -13.55
N ILE A 345 7.24 41.58 -13.78
CA ILE A 345 8.59 42.12 -13.66
C ILE A 345 8.83 42.97 -14.91
N LYS A 346 8.72 44.30 -14.78
CA LYS A 346 9.21 45.24 -15.79
C LYS A 346 10.73 45.11 -15.86
N ARG A 347 11.25 44.85 -17.06
CA ARG A 347 12.68 44.86 -17.38
C ARG A 347 13.20 46.27 -17.54
#